data_AF-A0A967BTK6-F1
#
_entry.id   AF-A0A967BTK6-F1
#
_cell.length_a   1.000
_cell.length_b   1.000
_cell.length_c   1.000
_cell.angle_alpha   90.00
_cell.angle_beta   90.00
_cell.angle_gamma   90.00
#
_symmetry.space_group_name_H-M   'P 1'
#
loop_
_entity.id
_entity.type
_entity.pdbx_description
1 polymer ?
#
loop_
_entity_poly.entity_id
_entity_poly.type
_entity_poly.pdbx_seq_one_letter_code
_entity_poly.pdbx_strand_id
1 'polypeptide(L)'
;MTNIKKQFVNEQRFIQRVDAALPENSMIFQLPYMVFPEGGKRAQFGDYDHFKAALHSRRQRWSFGSMKGREVAVWQQAVSALPVEKMVEELVFMGFRGIYLCRSAYRDHAKEIEALLTLAIDSPPMLSESNNELFWNLEPYVAHLKSSQTDVEWNQNTQRVQQQIEWTKRIKSGKQ
;
A
#
# COMPACT_ATOMS: atom_id res chain seq x y z
N MET A 1 -3.12 23.53 -22.86
CA MET A 1 -3.63 23.54 -21.47
C MET A 1 -4.68 22.45 -21.17
N THR A 2 -4.91 21.47 -22.05
CA THR A 2 -6.02 20.49 -21.94
C THR A 2 -5.67 19.18 -21.22
N ASN A 3 -4.37 18.88 -21.05
CA ASN A 3 -3.91 17.55 -20.62
C ASN A 3 -4.02 17.32 -19.10
N ILE A 4 -3.71 18.33 -18.29
CA ILE A 4 -3.66 18.22 -16.81
C ILE A 4 -5.06 18.03 -16.20
N LYS A 5 -6.07 18.78 -16.67
CA LYS A 5 -7.45 18.65 -16.16
C LYS A 5 -8.04 17.27 -16.45
N LYS A 6 -7.73 16.70 -17.62
CA LYS A 6 -8.21 15.37 -18.01
C LYS A 6 -7.54 14.27 -17.17
N GLN A 7 -6.22 14.36 -16.94
CA GLN A 7 -5.52 13.45 -16.03
C GLN A 7 -6.12 13.49 -14.61
N PHE A 8 -6.37 14.69 -14.07
CA PHE A 8 -6.94 14.86 -12.73
C PHE A 8 -8.35 14.23 -12.59
N VAL A 9 -9.23 14.44 -13.58
CA VAL A 9 -10.58 13.85 -13.55
C VAL A 9 -10.53 12.32 -13.66
N ASN A 10 -9.64 11.78 -14.49
CA ASN A 10 -9.49 10.34 -14.67
C ASN A 10 -8.92 9.67 -13.41
N GLU A 11 -7.94 10.30 -12.76
CA GLU A 11 -7.39 9.88 -11.48
C GLU A 11 -8.48 9.91 -10.39
N GLN A 12 -9.26 10.99 -10.30
CA GLN A 12 -10.37 11.09 -9.36
C GLN A 12 -11.39 9.96 -9.55
N ARG A 13 -11.78 9.64 -10.80
CA ARG A 13 -12.71 8.52 -11.07
C ARG A 13 -12.13 7.18 -10.66
N PHE A 14 -10.83 6.97 -10.86
CA PHE A 14 -10.18 5.74 -10.42
C PHE A 14 -10.21 5.62 -8.90
N ILE A 15 -9.81 6.67 -8.18
CA ILE A 15 -9.82 6.67 -6.71
C ILE A 15 -11.24 6.50 -6.16
N GLN A 16 -12.27 7.05 -6.82
CA GLN A 16 -13.67 6.79 -6.43
C GLN A 16 -14.07 5.32 -6.57
N ARG A 17 -13.61 4.63 -7.63
CA ARG A 17 -13.85 3.18 -7.78
C ARG A 17 -13.11 2.38 -6.70
N VAL A 18 -11.88 2.79 -6.36
CA VAL A 18 -11.11 2.19 -5.26
C VAL A 18 -11.83 2.39 -3.92
N ASP A 19 -12.26 3.61 -3.61
CA ASP A 19 -12.99 3.94 -2.38
C ASP A 19 -14.30 3.15 -2.23
N ALA A 20 -14.97 2.83 -3.35
CA ALA A 20 -16.20 2.03 -3.39
C ALA A 20 -15.95 0.52 -3.28
N ALA A 21 -14.75 0.04 -3.62
CA ALA A 21 -14.39 -1.37 -3.58
C ALA A 21 -14.02 -1.87 -2.17
N LEU A 22 -13.83 -0.95 -1.20
CA LEU A 22 -13.42 -1.27 0.16
C LEU A 22 -14.45 -0.80 1.20
N PRO A 23 -14.53 -1.47 2.36
CA PRO A 23 -15.22 -0.95 3.53
C PRO A 23 -14.70 0.44 3.94
N GLU A 24 -15.51 1.21 4.68
CA GLU A 24 -15.07 2.50 5.23
C GLU A 24 -13.88 2.35 6.16
N ASN A 25 -12.99 3.35 6.16
CA ASN A 25 -11.80 3.42 7.00
C ASN A 25 -10.77 2.31 6.75
N SER A 26 -10.85 1.62 5.62
CA SER A 26 -9.86 0.65 5.20
C SER A 26 -8.50 1.30 4.97
N MET A 27 -7.43 0.55 5.27
CA MET A 27 -6.07 1.00 5.02
C MET A 27 -5.59 0.54 3.64
N ILE A 28 -4.99 1.43 2.86
CA ILE A 28 -4.41 1.14 1.54
C ILE A 28 -2.90 1.36 1.57
N PHE A 29 -2.15 0.33 1.19
CA PHE A 29 -0.69 0.39 1.11
C PHE A 29 -0.24 0.88 -0.26
N GLN A 30 0.60 1.90 -0.32
CA GLN A 30 1.16 2.44 -1.56
C GLN A 30 2.56 1.90 -1.85
N LEU A 31 2.75 1.42 -3.08
CA LEU A 31 4.01 0.95 -3.64
C LEU A 31 4.50 1.86 -4.79
N PRO A 32 5.83 2.04 -4.97
CA PRO A 32 6.89 1.57 -4.08
C PRO A 32 6.90 2.37 -2.77
N TYR A 33 7.42 1.80 -1.69
CA TYR A 33 7.70 2.60 -0.50
C TYR A 33 8.74 3.69 -0.86
N MET A 34 8.34 4.96 -0.74
CA MET A 34 9.24 6.10 -0.86
C MET A 34 9.36 6.81 0.49
N VAL A 35 10.60 7.15 0.85
CA VAL A 35 10.90 7.90 2.07
C VAL A 35 10.44 9.35 1.87
N PHE A 36 9.56 9.87 2.72
CA PHE A 36 9.14 11.28 2.67
C PHE A 36 9.70 12.06 3.87
N PRO A 37 10.41 13.21 3.73
CA PRO A 37 10.36 14.16 2.59
C PRO A 37 11.53 14.08 1.60
N GLU A 38 12.43 13.11 1.72
CA GLU A 38 13.63 13.01 0.87
C GLU A 38 13.76 11.60 0.28
N GLY A 39 12.86 11.26 -0.65
CA GLY A 39 12.92 10.01 -1.41
C GLY A 39 13.75 10.15 -2.69
N GLY A 40 13.90 11.41 -3.14
CA GLY A 40 14.47 11.74 -4.45
C GLY A 40 13.53 11.30 -5.58
N LYS A 41 13.77 11.82 -6.80
CA LYS A 41 13.09 11.31 -7.99
C LYS A 41 13.48 9.84 -8.20
N ARG A 42 12.50 8.93 -8.17
CA ARG A 42 12.67 7.59 -8.76
C ARG A 42 12.10 7.64 -10.16
N ALA A 43 12.97 7.52 -11.16
CA ALA A 43 12.61 7.64 -12.57
C ALA A 43 11.90 8.97 -12.89
N GLN A 44 10.66 8.94 -13.41
CA GLN A 44 9.86 10.13 -13.75
C GLN A 44 8.88 10.55 -12.62
N PHE A 45 8.88 9.85 -11.48
CA PHE A 45 7.94 10.06 -10.38
C PHE A 45 8.48 11.08 -9.37
N GLY A 46 7.70 12.11 -9.05
CA GLY A 46 8.05 13.13 -8.06
C GLY A 46 7.51 12.80 -6.67
N ASP A 47 8.12 13.38 -5.62
CA ASP A 47 7.76 13.15 -4.21
C ASP A 47 6.28 13.44 -3.87
N TYR A 48 5.60 14.25 -4.69
CA TYR A 48 4.21 14.67 -4.50
C TYR A 48 3.19 13.78 -5.22
N ASP A 49 3.61 12.84 -6.07
CA ASP A 49 2.68 12.03 -6.87
C ASP A 49 1.91 11.02 -6.02
N HIS A 50 2.48 10.52 -4.92
CA HIS A 50 1.76 9.65 -3.97
C HIS A 50 0.71 10.39 -3.11
N PHE A 51 0.79 11.72 -3.02
CA PHE A 51 -0.22 12.49 -2.29
C PHE A 51 -1.53 12.60 -3.06
N LYS A 52 -1.52 12.43 -4.39
CA LYS A 52 -2.70 12.61 -5.23
C LYS A 52 -3.83 11.65 -4.83
N ALA A 53 -3.52 10.38 -4.58
CA ALA A 53 -4.50 9.40 -4.11
C ALA A 53 -5.12 9.81 -2.75
N ALA A 54 -4.29 10.27 -1.81
CA ALA A 54 -4.75 10.73 -0.50
C ALA A 54 -5.53 12.06 -0.57
N LEU A 55 -5.25 12.92 -1.56
CA LEU A 55 -5.99 14.17 -1.80
C LEU A 55 -7.38 13.91 -2.39
N HIS A 56 -7.53 12.83 -3.16
CA HIS A 56 -8.79 12.46 -3.80
C HIS A 56 -9.69 11.55 -2.95
N SER A 57 -9.11 10.79 -2.03
CA SER A 57 -9.86 9.92 -1.11
C SER A 57 -10.30 10.68 0.14
N ARG A 58 -11.58 10.57 0.49
CA ARG A 58 -12.13 11.12 1.75
C ARG A 58 -12.50 10.04 2.78
N ARG A 59 -12.38 8.76 2.42
CA ARG A 59 -12.91 7.62 3.21
C ARG A 59 -11.84 6.62 3.64
N GLN A 60 -10.70 6.58 2.96
CA GLN A 60 -9.68 5.54 3.18
C GLN A 60 -8.39 6.12 3.78
N ARG A 61 -7.66 5.28 4.52
CA ARG A 61 -6.39 5.64 5.16
C ARG A 61 -5.23 5.14 4.31
N TRP A 62 -4.52 6.06 3.67
CA TRP A 62 -3.41 5.72 2.78
C TRP A 62 -2.08 5.67 3.53
N SER A 63 -1.21 4.70 3.20
CA SER A 63 0.07 4.50 3.92
C SER A 63 1.10 5.60 3.67
N PHE A 64 1.03 6.28 2.51
CA PHE A 64 1.87 7.41 2.16
C PHE A 64 1.49 8.67 2.94
N GLY A 65 2.48 9.44 3.40
CA GLY A 65 2.30 10.57 4.32
C GLY A 65 2.80 10.30 5.75
N SER A 66 3.34 9.11 6.03
CA SER A 66 4.08 8.85 7.27
C SER A 66 5.42 9.61 7.23
N MET A 67 5.60 10.58 8.12
CA MET A 67 6.85 11.37 8.19
C MET A 67 8.07 10.45 8.39
N LYS A 68 9.13 10.64 7.58
CA LYS A 68 10.46 10.02 7.76
C LYS A 68 10.89 10.13 9.22
N GLY A 69 11.37 9.01 9.76
CA GLY A 69 11.81 8.92 11.15
C GLY A 69 10.74 8.39 12.12
N ARG A 70 9.45 8.37 11.76
CA ARG A 70 8.42 7.70 12.59
C ARG A 70 8.50 6.17 12.44
N GLU A 71 8.09 5.45 13.48
CA GLU A 71 8.23 3.98 13.56
C GLU A 71 7.46 3.25 12.46
N VAL A 72 6.28 3.78 12.11
CA VAL A 72 5.48 3.30 10.99
C VAL A 72 6.27 3.32 9.67
N ALA A 73 7.09 4.34 9.43
CA ALA A 73 7.92 4.43 8.22
C ALA A 73 9.03 3.36 8.20
N VAL A 74 9.62 3.04 9.37
CA VAL A 74 10.63 1.96 9.47
C VAL A 74 10.01 0.60 9.17
N TRP A 75 8.82 0.34 9.73
CA TRP A 75 8.09 -0.89 9.44
C TRP A 75 7.67 -0.98 7.97
N GLN A 76 7.15 0.11 7.39
CA GLN A 76 6.79 0.17 5.96
C GLN A 76 7.99 -0.11 5.05
N GLN A 77 9.19 0.36 5.41
CA GLN A 77 10.41 0.03 4.68
C GLN A 77 10.75 -1.46 4.79
N ALA A 78 10.68 -2.02 6.00
CA ALA A 78 11.02 -3.42 6.25
C ALA A 78 10.04 -4.37 5.54
N VAL A 79 8.73 -4.12 5.64
CA VAL A 79 7.70 -4.95 5.02
C VAL A 79 7.79 -4.92 3.49
N SER A 80 8.16 -3.77 2.90
CA SER A 80 8.32 -3.62 1.45
C SER A 80 9.55 -4.37 0.90
N ALA A 81 10.46 -4.82 1.76
CA ALA A 81 11.65 -5.58 1.38
C ALA A 81 11.46 -7.10 1.50
N LEU A 82 10.31 -7.56 2.01
CA LEU A 82 9.98 -8.98 2.09
C LEU A 82 9.64 -9.56 0.71
N PRO A 83 9.71 -10.88 0.53
CA PRO A 83 9.05 -11.57 -0.58
C PRO A 83 7.57 -11.16 -0.67
N VAL A 84 7.03 -11.03 -1.88
CA VAL A 84 5.70 -10.41 -2.11
C VAL A 84 4.60 -11.11 -1.34
N GLU A 85 4.63 -12.44 -1.28
CA GLU A 85 3.67 -13.25 -0.53
C GLU A 85 3.68 -12.88 0.95
N LYS A 86 4.87 -12.75 1.54
CA LYS A 86 5.03 -12.36 2.94
C LYS A 86 4.70 -10.90 3.19
N MET A 87 5.02 -10.00 2.26
CA MET A 87 4.58 -8.61 2.33
C MET A 87 3.05 -8.52 2.37
N VAL A 88 2.34 -9.22 1.49
CA VAL A 88 0.86 -9.21 1.45
C VAL A 88 0.26 -9.75 2.75
N GLU A 89 0.76 -10.87 3.27
CA GLU A 89 0.33 -11.42 4.58
C GLU A 89 0.52 -10.40 5.72
N GLU A 90 1.71 -9.81 5.85
CA GLU A 90 2.02 -8.85 6.90
C GLU A 90 1.15 -7.58 6.79
N LEU A 91 0.89 -7.10 5.57
CA LEU A 91 -0.02 -5.98 5.33
C LEU A 91 -1.44 -6.30 5.82
N VAL A 92 -1.95 -7.50 5.54
CA VAL A 92 -3.28 -7.92 5.99
C VAL A 92 -3.40 -7.97 7.51
N PHE A 93 -2.42 -8.56 8.18
CA PHE A 93 -2.37 -8.64 9.65
C PHE A 93 -2.19 -7.27 10.30
N MET A 94 -1.50 -6.34 9.63
CA MET A 94 -1.42 -4.94 10.07
C MET A 94 -2.73 -4.16 9.87
N GLY A 95 -3.69 -4.69 9.09
CA GLY A 95 -5.00 -4.09 8.87
C GLY A 95 -5.19 -3.44 7.49
N PHE A 96 -4.23 -3.59 6.57
CA PHE A 96 -4.41 -3.15 5.19
C PHE A 96 -5.43 -4.03 4.46
N ARG A 97 -6.23 -3.40 3.59
CA ARG A 97 -7.24 -4.03 2.74
C ARG A 97 -7.07 -3.74 1.26
N GLY A 98 -6.07 -2.93 0.90
CA GLY A 98 -5.73 -2.70 -0.49
C GLY A 98 -4.26 -2.40 -0.70
N ILE A 99 -3.78 -2.70 -1.91
CA ILE A 99 -2.45 -2.32 -2.39
C ILE A 99 -2.63 -1.45 -3.63
N TYR A 100 -2.02 -0.28 -3.64
CA TYR A 100 -2.02 0.67 -4.74
C TYR A 100 -0.62 0.84 -5.30
N LEU A 101 -0.49 0.87 -6.62
CA LEU A 101 0.78 0.99 -7.31
C LEU A 101 0.64 1.89 -8.53
N CYS A 102 1.72 2.62 -8.84
CA CYS A 102 1.84 3.38 -10.09
C CYS A 102 2.97 2.80 -10.95
N ARG A 103 2.67 2.30 -12.17
CA ARG A 103 3.66 1.67 -13.07
C ARG A 103 4.84 2.60 -13.37
N SER A 104 4.57 3.89 -13.56
CA SER A 104 5.60 4.91 -13.83
C SER A 104 6.61 5.11 -12.70
N ALA A 105 6.35 4.59 -11.50
CA ALA A 105 7.29 4.64 -10.37
C ALA A 105 8.39 3.55 -10.45
N TYR A 106 8.30 2.64 -11.42
CA TYR A 106 9.20 1.50 -11.60
C TYR A 106 9.95 1.56 -12.93
N ARG A 107 11.20 1.10 -12.95
CA ARG A 107 12.05 1.09 -14.17
C ARG A 107 11.54 0.12 -15.23
N ASP A 108 10.99 -1.01 -14.81
CA ASP A 108 10.41 -2.05 -15.66
C ASP A 108 8.92 -1.83 -15.95
N HIS A 109 8.38 -0.66 -15.58
CA HIS A 109 6.94 -0.36 -15.57
C HIS A 109 6.11 -1.33 -14.69
N ALA A 110 6.71 -1.80 -13.59
CA ALA A 110 6.10 -2.66 -12.59
C ALA A 110 5.70 -4.05 -13.10
N LYS A 111 6.25 -4.51 -14.22
CA LYS A 111 5.94 -5.82 -14.80
C LYS A 111 6.19 -6.96 -13.81
N GLU A 112 7.34 -6.96 -13.14
CA GLU A 112 7.71 -8.01 -12.21
C GLU A 112 6.80 -8.02 -10.97
N ILE A 113 6.67 -6.86 -10.31
CA ILE A 113 5.88 -6.74 -9.08
C ILE A 113 4.38 -6.94 -9.32
N GLU A 114 3.84 -6.53 -10.47
CA GLU A 114 2.44 -6.77 -10.86
C GLU A 114 2.15 -8.27 -11.02
N ALA A 115 3.06 -9.01 -11.67
CA ALA A 115 2.92 -10.46 -11.83
C ALA A 115 2.96 -11.18 -10.47
N LEU A 116 3.93 -10.82 -9.61
CA LEU A 116 4.06 -11.40 -8.27
C LEU A 116 2.85 -11.08 -7.38
N LEU A 117 2.36 -9.84 -7.37
CA LEU A 117 1.18 -9.45 -6.60
C LEU A 117 -0.08 -10.17 -7.08
N THR A 118 -0.27 -10.28 -8.39
CA THR A 118 -1.42 -10.98 -8.97
C THR A 118 -1.41 -12.47 -8.60
N LEU A 119 -0.23 -13.09 -8.63
CA LEU A 119 -0.06 -14.48 -8.21
C LEU A 119 -0.30 -14.66 -6.70
N ALA A 120 0.29 -13.81 -5.87
CA ALA A 120 0.20 -13.92 -4.42
C ALA A 120 -1.22 -13.66 -3.88
N ILE A 121 -1.95 -12.71 -4.50
CA ILE A 121 -3.30 -12.32 -4.08
C ILE A 121 -4.37 -13.21 -4.74
N ASP A 122 -4.00 -13.94 -5.80
CA ASP A 122 -4.89 -14.73 -6.65
C ASP A 122 -6.06 -13.89 -7.23
N SER A 123 -5.74 -12.65 -7.61
CA SER A 123 -6.70 -11.73 -8.24
C SER A 123 -5.99 -10.69 -9.09
N PRO A 124 -6.54 -10.34 -10.28
CA PRO A 124 -6.01 -9.24 -11.07
C PRO A 124 -6.25 -7.89 -10.39
N PRO A 125 -5.44 -6.86 -10.68
CA PRO A 125 -5.67 -5.51 -10.23
C PRO A 125 -6.84 -4.86 -10.97
N MET A 126 -7.51 -3.91 -10.30
CA MET A 126 -8.28 -2.88 -10.98
C MET A 126 -7.31 -1.88 -11.64
N LEU A 127 -7.59 -1.56 -12.90
CA LEU A 127 -6.79 -0.61 -13.68
C LEU A 127 -7.49 0.76 -13.80
N SER A 128 -6.70 1.81 -13.71
CA SER A 128 -7.05 3.16 -14.20
C SER A 128 -7.30 3.18 -15.71
N GLU A 129 -7.99 4.20 -16.21
CA GLU A 129 -8.19 4.40 -17.66
C GLU A 129 -6.85 4.55 -18.42
N SER A 130 -5.83 5.10 -17.76
CA SER A 130 -4.46 5.28 -18.27
C SER A 130 -3.62 4.01 -18.23
N ASN A 131 -4.09 2.93 -17.60
CA ASN A 131 -3.31 1.73 -17.30
C ASN A 131 -2.00 2.03 -16.53
N ASN A 132 -1.94 3.14 -15.79
CA ASN A 132 -0.74 3.54 -15.06
C ASN A 132 -0.91 3.27 -13.55
N GLU A 133 -2.10 3.52 -13.02
CA GLU A 133 -2.46 3.24 -11.63
C GLU A 133 -3.16 1.88 -11.52
N LEU A 134 -2.72 1.07 -10.56
CA LEU A 134 -3.15 -0.28 -10.28
C LEU A 134 -3.61 -0.39 -8.84
N PHE A 135 -4.66 -1.17 -8.60
CA PHE A 135 -5.18 -1.42 -7.28
C PHE A 135 -5.60 -2.88 -7.09
N TRP A 136 -5.07 -3.54 -6.06
CA TRP A 136 -5.53 -4.85 -5.62
C TRP A 136 -6.41 -4.72 -4.38
N ASN A 137 -7.60 -5.33 -4.44
CA ASN A 137 -8.47 -5.50 -3.29
C ASN A 137 -8.03 -6.76 -2.52
N LEU A 138 -7.70 -6.60 -1.23
CA LEU A 138 -7.25 -7.71 -0.39
C LEU A 138 -8.40 -8.41 0.35
N GLU A 139 -9.65 -7.93 0.28
CA GLU A 139 -10.78 -8.58 0.97
C GLU A 139 -10.95 -10.08 0.63
N PRO A 140 -10.83 -10.51 -0.66
CA PRO A 140 -10.88 -11.95 -0.97
C PRO A 140 -9.74 -12.73 -0.32
N TYR A 141 -8.53 -12.17 -0.33
CA TYR A 141 -7.35 -12.78 0.27
C TYR A 141 -7.46 -12.85 1.81
N VAL A 142 -8.02 -11.82 2.45
CA VAL A 142 -8.34 -11.81 3.88
C VAL A 142 -9.33 -12.93 4.21
N ALA A 143 -10.39 -13.09 3.41
CA ALA A 143 -11.37 -14.16 3.60
C ALA A 143 -10.72 -15.55 3.45
N HIS A 144 -9.83 -15.71 2.47
CA HIS A 144 -9.07 -16.94 2.29
C HIS A 144 -8.21 -17.26 3.52
N LEU A 145 -7.41 -16.31 4.01
CA LEU A 145 -6.58 -16.50 5.21
C LEU A 145 -7.40 -16.84 6.46
N LYS A 146 -8.55 -16.19 6.65
CA LYS A 146 -9.46 -16.49 7.76
C LYS A 146 -10.10 -17.89 7.64
N SER A 147 -10.32 -18.36 6.42
CA SER A 147 -10.87 -19.71 6.20
C SER A 147 -9.84 -20.82 6.43
N SER A 148 -8.54 -20.51 6.34
CA SER A 148 -7.44 -21.47 6.47
C SER A 148 -6.73 -21.44 7.82
N GLN A 149 -7.15 -20.56 8.74
CA GLN A 149 -6.55 -20.39 10.07
C GLN A 149 -7.63 -20.38 11.16
N THR A 150 -7.25 -20.76 12.37
CA THR A 150 -8.06 -20.58 13.56
C THR A 150 -8.05 -19.12 14.03
N ASP A 151 -9.06 -18.72 14.80
CA ASP A 151 -9.09 -17.39 15.43
C ASP A 151 -7.87 -17.14 16.33
N VAL A 152 -7.32 -18.19 16.94
CA VAL A 152 -6.12 -18.11 17.78
C VAL A 152 -4.90 -17.75 16.92
N GLU A 153 -4.68 -18.47 15.82
CA GLU A 153 -3.57 -18.20 14.89
C GLU A 153 -3.69 -16.81 14.28
N TRP A 154 -4.89 -16.40 13.87
CA TRP A 154 -5.17 -15.06 13.35
C TRP A 154 -4.79 -13.98 14.36
N ASN A 155 -5.23 -14.13 15.61
CA ASN A 155 -4.94 -13.17 16.68
C ASN A 155 -3.44 -13.12 17.02
N GLN A 156 -2.77 -14.28 17.06
CA GLN A 156 -1.33 -14.36 17.30
C GLN A 156 -0.53 -13.66 16.18
N ASN A 157 -0.87 -13.92 14.92
CA ASN A 157 -0.24 -13.28 13.78
C ASN A 157 -0.48 -11.77 13.78
N THR A 158 -1.70 -11.33 14.07
CA THR A 158 -2.05 -9.90 14.19
C THR A 158 -1.22 -9.21 15.28
N GLN A 159 -1.16 -9.81 16.48
CA GLN A 159 -0.36 -9.28 17.59
C GLN A 159 1.13 -9.23 17.26
N ARG A 160 1.66 -10.28 16.61
CA ARG A 160 3.07 -10.34 16.20
C ARG A 160 3.43 -9.16 15.29
N VAL A 161 2.63 -8.88 14.26
CA VAL A 161 2.90 -7.77 13.32
C VAL A 161 2.80 -6.42 14.04
N GLN A 162 1.78 -6.22 14.86
CA GLN A 162 1.62 -4.96 15.62
C GLN A 162 2.76 -4.72 16.60
N GLN A 163 3.27 -5.78 17.25
CA GLN A 163 4.40 -5.68 18.17
C GLN A 163 5.72 -5.33 17.47
N GLN A 164 5.90 -5.63 16.17
CA GLN A 164 7.09 -5.19 15.43
C GLN A 164 7.19 -3.66 15.43
N ILE A 165 6.06 -2.97 15.24
CA ILE A 165 6.01 -1.51 15.32
C ILE A 165 6.32 -1.03 16.74
N GLU A 166 5.72 -1.64 17.77
CA GLU A 166 5.98 -1.30 19.17
C GLU A 166 7.46 -1.49 19.56
N TRP A 167 8.09 -2.56 19.09
CA TRP A 167 9.52 -2.83 19.30
C TRP A 167 10.42 -1.78 18.66
N THR A 168 10.09 -1.34 17.43
CA THR A 168 10.82 -0.25 16.79
C THR A 168 10.70 1.07 17.56
N LYS A 169 9.62 1.29 18.31
CA LYS A 169 9.49 2.46 19.21
C LYS A 169 10.49 2.40 20.36
N ARG A 170 10.55 1.25 21.02
CA ARG A 170 11.39 1.03 22.22
C ARG A 170 12.88 1.18 21.93
N ILE A 171 13.34 0.73 20.76
CA ILE A 171 14.75 0.88 20.35
C ILE A 171 15.12 2.35 20.14
N LYS A 172 14.21 3.17 19.61
CA LYS A 172 14.48 4.60 19.40
C LYS A 172 14.41 5.40 20.70
N SER A 173 13.53 5.04 21.63
CA SER A 173 13.41 5.71 22.93
C SER A 173 14.52 5.34 23.93
N GLY A 174 15.24 4.24 23.71
CA GLY A 174 16.31 3.75 24.59
C GLY A 174 17.72 4.29 24.27
N LYS A 175 17.85 5.24 23.33
CA LYS A 175 19.09 6.01 23.16
C LYS A 175 18.97 7.35 23.90
N GLN A 176 19.20 7.31 25.21
CA GLN A 176 19.57 8.46 26.02
C GLN A 176 20.89 8.17 26.72
#